data_AF-G5RWI2-F1
#
_entry.id   AF-G5RWI2-F1
#
_cell.length_a   1.000
_cell.length_b   1.000
_cell.length_c   1.000
_cell.angle_alpha   90.00
_cell.angle_beta   90.00
_cell.angle_gamma   90.00
#
_symmetry.space_group_name_H-M   'P 1'
#
loop_
_entity.id
_entity.type
_entity.pdbx_description
1 polymer ?
#
loop_
_entity_poly.entity_id
_entity_poly.type
_entity_poly.pdbx_seq_one_letter_code
_entity_poly.pdbx_strand_id
1 'polypeptide(L)'
;MPEKQRYTLPTKAGDQRQLGELTGAACATLVAEIAERHAGPVVLIAPDMQNALRLHDEIRQFTDQMVMNLADWETLPYDSFSPHQEIISSRLSTLYQLPSMQRGVLIVPVNTLIQRVCPHSYLHGHARGALLDLFP
;
A
#
# COMPACT_ATOMS: atom_id res chain seq x y z
N MET A 1 28.82 0.03 -14.83
CA MET A 1 28.15 0.51 -16.05
C MET A 1 26.95 1.32 -15.59
N PRO A 2 26.83 2.62 -15.90
CA PRO A 2 25.68 3.38 -15.45
C PRO A 2 24.46 2.84 -16.19
N GLU A 3 23.54 2.21 -15.47
CA GLU A 3 22.31 1.68 -16.04
C GLU A 3 21.54 2.84 -16.67
N LYS A 4 21.49 2.87 -18.01
CA LYS A 4 20.59 3.78 -18.72
C LYS A 4 19.18 3.51 -18.19
N GLN A 5 18.60 4.49 -17.51
CA GLN A 5 17.21 4.42 -17.07
C GLN A 5 16.32 4.09 -18.27
N ARG A 6 15.74 2.89 -18.25
CA ARG A 6 14.97 2.32 -19.37
C ARG A 6 13.63 3.03 -19.59
N TYR A 7 13.15 3.74 -18.57
CA TYR A 7 11.92 4.51 -18.58
C TYR A 7 12.01 5.70 -17.62
N THR A 8 11.18 6.71 -17.82
CA THR A 8 11.03 7.88 -16.94
C THR A 8 9.73 7.77 -16.14
N LEU A 9 9.77 8.14 -14.86
CA LEU A 9 8.57 8.19 -14.02
C LEU A 9 7.64 9.32 -14.46
N PRO A 10 6.31 9.10 -14.44
CA PRO A 10 5.35 10.17 -14.71
C PRO A 10 5.38 11.21 -13.58
N THR A 11 5.29 12.50 -13.93
CA THR A 11 5.36 13.61 -12.97
C THR A 11 4.11 14.49 -12.96
N LYS A 12 3.23 14.35 -13.95
CA LYS A 12 2.00 15.13 -14.09
C LYS A 12 0.78 14.28 -13.74
N ALA A 13 -0.26 14.92 -13.22
CA ALA A 13 -1.55 14.26 -13.00
C ALA A 13 -2.11 13.71 -14.32
N GLY A 14 -2.52 12.44 -14.31
CA GLY A 14 -3.04 11.74 -15.49
C GLY A 14 -1.97 11.27 -16.48
N ASP A 15 -0.68 11.46 -16.19
CA ASP A 15 0.40 10.96 -17.05
C ASP A 15 0.55 9.44 -16.87
N GLN A 16 0.28 8.69 -17.93
CA GLN A 16 0.29 7.23 -17.92
C GLN A 16 1.55 6.67 -18.58
N ARG A 17 2.04 5.56 -18.01
CA ARG A 17 3.15 4.78 -18.58
C ARG A 17 2.74 3.32 -18.61
N GLN A 18 2.94 2.68 -19.75
CA GLN A 18 2.73 1.25 -19.92
C GLN A 18 4.10 0.58 -20.02
N LEU A 19 4.37 -0.34 -19.09
CA LEU A 19 5.61 -1.10 -19.03
C LEU A 19 5.27 -2.55 -19.40
N GLY A 20 5.78 -3.00 -20.55
CA GLY A 20 5.50 -4.32 -21.11
C GLY A 20 6.56 -5.35 -20.75
N GLU A 21 6.35 -6.58 -21.25
CA GLU A 21 7.30 -7.71 -21.13
C GLU A 21 7.64 -8.10 -19.68
N LEU A 22 6.68 -7.89 -18.76
CA LEU A 22 6.83 -8.26 -17.36
C LEU A 22 6.35 -9.70 -17.14
N THR A 23 7.30 -10.61 -16.89
CA THR A 23 7.01 -12.02 -16.61
C THR A 23 7.58 -12.44 -15.25
N GLY A 24 6.82 -13.24 -14.49
CA GLY A 24 7.24 -13.73 -13.17
C GLY A 24 7.48 -12.59 -12.17
N ALA A 25 8.63 -12.63 -11.49
CA ALA A 25 9.03 -11.65 -10.47
C ALA A 25 9.47 -10.28 -11.04
N ALA A 26 9.47 -10.10 -12.37
CA ALA A 26 9.87 -8.84 -13.00
C ALA A 26 9.03 -7.65 -12.51
N CYS A 27 7.74 -7.87 -12.20
CA CYS A 27 6.88 -6.83 -11.63
C CYS A 27 7.40 -6.34 -10.27
N ALA A 28 7.78 -7.25 -9.38
CA ALA A 28 8.25 -6.91 -8.05
C ALA A 28 9.58 -6.14 -8.08
N THR A 29 10.54 -6.58 -8.91
CA THR A 29 11.80 -5.86 -9.11
C THR A 29 11.58 -4.48 -9.70
N LEU A 30 10.65 -4.35 -10.65
CA LEU A 30 10.33 -3.06 -11.26
C LEU A 30 9.69 -2.11 -10.23
N VAL A 31 8.75 -2.59 -9.43
CA VAL A 31 8.13 -1.76 -8.38
C VAL A 31 9.16 -1.34 -7.33
N ALA A 32 10.06 -2.23 -6.93
CA ALA A 32 11.19 -1.90 -6.05
C ALA A 32 12.06 -0.77 -6.65
N GLU A 33 12.44 -0.89 -7.93
CA GLU A 33 13.19 0.15 -8.63
C GLU A 33 12.43 1.49 -8.68
N ILE A 34 11.11 1.47 -8.95
CA ILE A 34 10.27 2.67 -8.92
C ILE A 34 10.29 3.30 -7.53
N ALA A 35 10.15 2.50 -6.47
CA ALA A 35 10.10 2.98 -5.09
C ALA A 35 11.42 3.62 -4.65
N GLU A 36 12.56 3.11 -5.11
CA GLU A 36 13.87 3.71 -4.83
C GLU A 36 14.11 5.00 -5.61
N ARG A 37 13.66 5.04 -6.86
CA ARG A 37 13.83 6.19 -7.77
C ARG A 37 12.86 7.34 -7.45
N HIS A 38 11.68 7.04 -6.96
CA HIS A 38 10.66 8.04 -6.65
C HIS A 38 10.90 8.63 -5.25
N ALA A 39 11.03 9.96 -5.17
CA ALA A 39 11.15 10.68 -3.90
C ALA A 39 9.77 10.94 -3.26
N GLY A 40 8.97 9.87 -3.08
CA GLY A 40 7.60 9.93 -2.58
C GLY A 40 7.04 8.53 -2.26
N PRO A 41 5.86 8.45 -1.64
CA PRO A 41 5.17 7.18 -1.44
C PRO A 41 4.64 6.63 -2.78
N VAL A 42 4.80 5.33 -2.99
CA VAL A 42 4.27 4.59 -4.14
C VAL A 42 3.07 3.78 -3.70
N VAL A 43 1.94 3.95 -4.36
CA VAL A 43 0.75 3.12 -4.12
C VAL A 43 0.63 2.09 -5.25
N LEU A 44 0.78 0.81 -4.89
CA LEU A 44 0.62 -0.31 -5.81
C LEU A 44 -0.79 -0.86 -5.70
N ILE A 45 -1.55 -0.77 -6.79
CA ILE A 45 -2.92 -1.30 -6.82
C ILE A 45 -2.88 -2.72 -7.39
N ALA A 46 -3.21 -3.70 -6.55
CA ALA A 46 -3.28 -5.10 -6.95
C ALA A 46 -4.70 -5.48 -7.40
N PRO A 47 -4.85 -6.41 -8.36
CA PRO A 47 -6.17 -6.83 -8.85
C PRO A 47 -7.01 -7.58 -7.81
N ASP A 48 -6.37 -8.23 -6.84
CA ASP A 48 -7.01 -9.00 -5.78
C ASP A 48 -6.05 -9.15 -4.58
N MET A 49 -6.57 -9.68 -3.47
CA MET A 49 -5.81 -9.88 -2.24
C MET A 49 -4.66 -10.87 -2.39
N GLN A 50 -4.85 -11.95 -3.17
CA GLN A 50 -3.82 -12.98 -3.34
C GLN A 50 -2.59 -12.40 -4.05
N ASN A 51 -2.82 -11.59 -5.11
CA ASN A 51 -1.76 -10.87 -5.79
C ASN A 51 -1.12 -9.80 -4.89
N ALA A 52 -1.89 -9.11 -4.04
CA ALA A 52 -1.34 -8.13 -3.10
C ALA A 52 -0.37 -8.77 -2.10
N LEU A 53 -0.73 -9.92 -1.52
CA LEU A 53 0.14 -10.67 -0.60
C LEU A 53 1.38 -11.21 -1.30
N ARG A 54 1.22 -11.82 -2.49
CA ARG A 54 2.36 -12.29 -3.29
C ARG A 54 3.33 -11.16 -3.62
N LEU A 55 2.82 -10.02 -4.09
CA LEU A 55 3.64 -8.86 -4.44
C LEU A 55 4.31 -8.25 -3.20
N HIS A 56 3.66 -8.28 -2.04
CA HIS A 56 4.26 -7.82 -0.78
C HIS A 56 5.53 -8.60 -0.45
N ASP A 57 5.45 -9.93 -0.48
CA ASP A 57 6.57 -10.81 -0.19
C ASP A 57 7.67 -10.70 -1.26
N GLU A 58 7.30 -10.63 -2.54
CA GLU A 58 8.26 -10.49 -3.64
C GLU A 58 8.98 -9.13 -3.59
N ILE A 59 8.27 -8.02 -3.40
CA ILE A 59 8.86 -6.66 -3.41
C ILE A 59 9.83 -6.49 -2.23
N ARG A 60 9.48 -7.02 -1.05
CA ARG A 60 10.35 -6.99 0.13
C ARG A 60 11.71 -7.65 -0.07
N GLN A 61 11.84 -8.57 -1.03
CA GLN A 61 13.13 -9.19 -1.35
C GLN A 61 14.02 -8.30 -2.22
N PHE A 62 13.45 -7.32 -2.91
CA PHE A 62 14.16 -6.46 -3.86
C PHE A 62 14.34 -5.03 -3.38
N THR A 63 13.75 -4.63 -2.24
CA THR A 63 13.94 -3.29 -1.68
C THR A 63 14.02 -3.31 -0.17
N ASP A 64 14.87 -2.44 0.38
CA ASP A 64 14.93 -2.14 1.81
C ASP A 64 13.91 -1.06 2.23
N GLN A 65 13.16 -0.49 1.27
CA GLN A 65 12.11 0.48 1.56
C GLN A 65 10.94 -0.17 2.33
N MET A 66 10.22 0.65 3.08
CA MET A 66 9.03 0.18 3.80
C MET A 66 7.96 -0.30 2.83
N VAL A 67 7.55 -1.57 2.95
CA VAL A 67 6.45 -2.17 2.19
C VAL A 67 5.30 -2.49 3.15
N MET A 68 4.16 -1.85 2.96
CA MET A 68 2.94 -2.01 3.75
C MET A 68 1.79 -2.50 2.89
N ASN A 69 0.86 -3.25 3.48
CA ASN A 69 -0.40 -3.63 2.84
C ASN A 69 -1.57 -2.98 3.58
N LEU A 70 -2.53 -2.45 2.83
CA LEU A 70 -3.81 -2.07 3.42
C LEU A 70 -4.68 -3.34 3.51
N ALA A 71 -4.79 -3.88 4.72
CA ALA A 71 -5.58 -5.09 4.98
C ALA A 71 -7.04 -4.90 4.54
N ASP A 72 -7.62 -5.86 3.82
CA ASP A 72 -9.03 -5.82 3.47
C ASP A 72 -9.90 -6.20 4.67
N TRP A 73 -11.19 -5.90 4.64
CA TRP A 73 -12.09 -6.23 5.76
C TRP A 73 -12.26 -7.75 5.96
N GLU A 74 -11.86 -8.57 4.98
CA GLU A 74 -12.04 -10.03 4.93
C GLU A 74 -13.51 -10.48 5.08
N THR A 75 -14.45 -9.55 5.03
CA THR A 75 -15.88 -9.79 5.07
C THR A 75 -16.52 -9.39 3.74
N LEU A 76 -17.60 -10.06 3.39
CA LEU A 76 -18.36 -9.70 2.19
C LEU A 76 -19.11 -8.37 2.40
N PRO A 77 -19.42 -7.63 1.32
CA PRO A 77 -20.32 -6.49 1.42
C PRO A 77 -21.66 -6.93 2.04
N TYR A 78 -22.08 -6.24 3.10
CA TYR A 78 -23.31 -6.55 3.87
C TYR A 78 -23.27 -7.89 4.64
N ASP A 79 -22.09 -8.36 5.00
CA ASP A 79 -21.94 -9.50 5.90
C ASP A 79 -22.45 -9.17 7.32
N SER A 80 -22.97 -10.18 8.02
CA SER A 80 -23.44 -10.07 9.40
C SER A 80 -22.28 -10.09 10.41
N PHE A 81 -21.08 -10.48 9.96
CA PHE A 81 -19.88 -10.50 10.78
C PHE A 81 -19.14 -9.17 10.71
N SER A 82 -18.71 -8.68 11.87
CA SER A 82 -17.74 -7.59 11.93
C SER A 82 -16.35 -8.13 11.61
N PRO A 83 -15.47 -7.36 10.96
CA PRO A 83 -14.08 -7.77 10.77
C PRO A 83 -13.41 -8.06 12.10
N HIS A 84 -12.40 -8.91 12.07
CA HIS A 84 -11.56 -9.16 13.22
C HIS A 84 -10.90 -7.85 13.71
N GLN A 85 -10.80 -7.69 15.03
CA GLN A 85 -10.24 -6.48 15.66
C GLN A 85 -8.79 -6.21 15.20
N GLU A 86 -8.02 -7.25 14.93
CA GLU A 86 -6.66 -7.16 14.41
C GLU A 86 -6.61 -6.50 13.02
N ILE A 87 -7.56 -6.83 12.14
CA ILE A 87 -7.70 -6.22 10.81
C ILE A 87 -8.04 -4.74 10.93
N ILE A 88 -8.99 -4.41 11.80
CA ILE A 88 -9.40 -3.03 12.04
C ILE A 88 -8.21 -2.22 12.56
N SER A 89 -7.50 -2.74 13.57
CA SER A 89 -6.32 -2.09 14.15
C SER A 89 -5.22 -1.87 13.11
N SER A 90 -4.87 -2.89 12.34
CA SER A 90 -3.89 -2.82 11.26
C SER A 90 -4.25 -1.75 10.23
N ARG A 91 -5.51 -1.74 9.75
CA ARG A 91 -6.01 -0.72 8.82
C ARG A 91 -5.91 0.69 9.39
N LEU A 92 -6.33 0.89 10.63
CA LEU A 92 -6.29 2.21 11.28
C LEU A 92 -4.85 2.69 11.43
N SER A 93 -3.92 1.79 11.81
CA SER A 93 -2.49 2.09 11.90
C SER A 93 -1.93 2.51 10.54
N THR A 94 -2.19 1.75 9.47
CA THR A 94 -1.76 2.11 8.12
C THR A 94 -2.36 3.44 7.66
N LEU A 95 -3.66 3.67 7.86
CA LEU A 95 -4.33 4.93 7.48
C LEU A 95 -3.83 6.14 8.28
N TYR A 96 -3.38 5.93 9.52
CA TYR A 96 -2.81 6.98 10.34
C TYR A 96 -1.37 7.34 9.92
N GLN A 97 -0.58 6.34 9.51
CA GLN A 97 0.80 6.53 9.03
C GLN A 97 0.87 7.05 7.59
N LEU A 98 -0.14 6.79 6.77
CA LEU A 98 -0.15 7.13 5.34
C LEU A 98 0.14 8.61 5.06
N PRO A 99 -0.41 9.60 5.79
CA PRO A 99 -0.13 11.02 5.53
C PRO A 99 1.29 11.47 5.90
N SER A 100 1.97 10.77 6.80
CA SER A 100 3.36 11.08 7.19
C SER A 100 4.38 10.29 6.37
N MET A 101 3.94 9.31 5.59
CA MET A 101 4.78 8.46 4.76
C MET A 101 5.49 9.26 3.67
N GLN A 102 6.82 9.38 3.78
CA GLN A 102 7.64 10.11 2.82
C GLN A 102 8.10 9.23 1.65
N ARG A 103 8.36 7.94 1.91
CA ARG A 103 8.83 6.95 0.94
C ARG A 103 8.37 5.56 1.31
N GLY A 104 8.33 4.67 0.33
CA GLY A 104 7.96 3.26 0.48
C GLY A 104 6.82 2.88 -0.45
N VAL A 105 6.35 1.64 -0.30
CA VAL A 105 5.30 1.04 -1.13
C VAL A 105 4.11 0.69 -0.25
N LEU A 106 2.93 1.19 -0.60
CA LEU A 106 1.65 0.78 -0.04
C LEU A 106 0.92 -0.06 -1.08
N ILE A 107 0.70 -1.34 -0.79
CA ILE A 107 -0.05 -2.24 -1.66
C ILE A 107 -1.51 -2.25 -1.23
N VAL A 108 -2.41 -1.99 -2.17
CA VAL A 108 -3.84 -1.92 -1.94
C VAL A 108 -4.58 -2.76 -2.99
N PRO A 109 -5.34 -3.78 -2.59
CA PRO A 109 -6.25 -4.47 -3.50
C PRO A 109 -7.32 -3.52 -4.07
N VAL A 110 -7.76 -3.75 -5.31
CA VAL A 110 -8.76 -2.89 -5.98
C VAL A 110 -10.09 -2.82 -5.20
N ASN A 111 -10.54 -3.93 -4.62
CA ASN A 111 -11.76 -4.00 -3.80
C ASN A 111 -11.64 -3.13 -2.53
N THR A 112 -10.47 -3.10 -1.92
CA THR A 112 -10.20 -2.27 -0.75
C THR A 112 -10.07 -0.79 -1.10
N LEU A 113 -9.54 -0.47 -2.29
CA LEU A 113 -9.35 0.90 -2.76
C LEU A 113 -10.68 1.63 -3.02
N ILE A 114 -11.66 0.93 -3.58
CA ILE A 114 -13.00 1.51 -3.87
C ILE A 114 -13.84 1.70 -2.61
N GLN A 115 -13.47 1.06 -1.50
CA GLN A 115 -14.18 1.18 -0.23
C GLN A 115 -13.94 2.56 0.38
N ARG A 116 -15.02 3.26 0.74
CA ARG A 116 -14.90 4.56 1.42
C ARG A 116 -14.29 4.36 2.81
N VAL A 117 -13.26 5.16 3.11
CA VAL A 117 -12.59 5.17 4.42
C VAL A 117 -13.08 6.33 5.28
N CYS A 118 -12.91 6.18 6.60
CA CYS A 118 -13.20 7.24 7.56
C CYS A 118 -12.33 8.48 7.28
N PRO A 119 -12.86 9.70 7.46
CA PRO A 119 -12.09 10.91 7.25
C PRO A 119 -10.93 10.99 8.25
N HIS A 120 -9.79 11.52 7.80
CA HIS A 120 -8.58 11.60 8.60
C HIS A 120 -8.76 12.41 9.91
N SER A 121 -9.67 13.40 9.89
CA SER A 121 -10.05 14.17 11.08
C SER A 121 -10.65 13.31 12.20
N TYR A 122 -11.36 12.24 11.85
CA TYR A 122 -11.92 11.30 12.82
C TYR A 122 -10.82 10.50 13.52
N LEU A 123 -9.79 10.07 12.78
CA LEU A 123 -8.65 9.32 13.32
C LEU A 123 -7.82 10.19 14.27
N HIS A 124 -7.49 11.42 13.87
CA HIS A 124 -6.73 12.35 14.70
C HIS A 124 -7.47 12.75 15.99
N GLY A 125 -8.80 12.89 15.94
CA GLY A 125 -9.61 13.22 17.10
C GLY A 125 -9.70 12.10 18.14
N HIS A 126 -9.77 10.84 17.69
CA HIS A 126 -9.96 9.67 18.57
C HIS A 126 -8.66 8.95 18.95
N ALA A 127 -7.55 9.17 18.25
CA ALA A 127 -6.24 8.60 18.59
C ALA A 127 -5.77 9.00 20.00
N ARG A 128 -6.25 10.13 20.54
CA ARG A 128 -5.94 10.56 21.92
C ARG A 128 -6.48 9.62 23.00
N GLY A 129 -7.49 8.80 22.69
CA GLY A 129 -8.01 7.77 23.59
C GLY A 129 -7.38 6.39 23.32
N ALA A 130 -7.25 5.99 22.06
CA ALA A 130 -6.80 4.63 21.71
C ALA A 130 -5.30 4.36 21.90
N LEU A 131 -4.45 5.40 21.92
CA LEU A 131 -3.01 5.24 22.08
C LEU A 131 -2.58 4.97 23.53
N LEU A 132 -3.48 5.19 24.51
CA LEU A 132 -3.26 4.84 25.92
C LEU A 132 -3.57 3.36 26.22
N ASP A 133 -4.32 2.66 25.35
CA ASP A 133 -4.70 1.25 25.54
C ASP A 133 -3.86 0.26 24.70
N LEU A 134 -2.95 0.75 23.85
CA LEU A 134 -2.13 -0.05 22.92
C LEU A 134 -0.66 -0.21 23.35
N PHE A 135 -0.26 0.35 24.49
CA PHE A 135 1.06 0.14 25.09
C PHE A 135 0.90 -0.28 26.56
N PRO A 136 1.10 -1.57 26.92
CA PRO A 136 1.44 -1.94 28.29
C PRO A 136 2.86 -1.50 28.68
#